data_AF-W6USS3-F1
#
_entry.id   AF-W6USS3-F1
#
_cell.length_a   1.000
_cell.length_b   1.000
_cell.length_c   1.000
_cell.angle_alpha   90.00
_cell.angle_beta   90.00
_cell.angle_gamma   90.00
#
_symmetry.space_group_name_H-M   'P 1'
#
loop_
_entity.id
_entity.type
_entity.pdbx_description
1 polymer ?
#
loop_
_entity_poly.entity_id
_entity_poly.type
_entity_poly.pdbx_seq_one_letter_code
_entity_poly.pdbx_strand_id
1 'polypeptide(L)'
;MAYGALAGLRPINGLYTSFFPVLAYFFFATSRHNSIGTFSLASLLFSEPINRLTLQYYNPRHPSNSTAMSDEEYAFRLDLALTLAFCVGVLQIIMALLQVGFLAAYLSGPLISGFMCASAFHVVASQFNYLFGIKLPRVYGPGNLLLKFYNLCTHITEANVATVVICIICIVVLHVFRMYINPFFRRKLKFPIPVELMLVSVHLQLIVLRHNC
;
A
#
# COMPACT_ATOMS: atom_id res chain seq x y z
N MET A 1 -1.30 6.40 -4.77
CA MET A 1 -2.21 6.93 -3.70
C MET A 1 -2.52 5.89 -2.62
N ALA A 2 -3.07 4.72 -2.94
CA ALA A 2 -3.42 3.69 -1.94
C ALA A 2 -2.23 3.27 -1.04
N TYR A 3 -1.03 3.14 -1.62
CA TYR A 3 0.18 2.78 -0.86
C TYR A 3 0.61 3.85 0.15
N GLY A 4 0.34 5.13 -0.11
CA GLY A 4 0.57 6.21 0.87
C GLY A 4 -0.32 6.06 2.10
N ALA A 5 -1.60 5.71 1.89
CA ALA A 5 -2.54 5.43 2.98
C ALA A 5 -2.17 4.18 3.78
N LEU A 6 -1.61 3.15 3.13
CA LEU A 6 -1.09 1.95 3.79
C LEU A 6 0.15 2.26 4.65
N ALA A 7 1.02 3.16 4.20
CA ALA A 7 2.10 3.71 5.03
C ALA A 7 1.58 4.58 6.20
N GLY A 8 0.28 4.91 6.20
CA GLY A 8 -0.39 5.77 7.17
C GLY A 8 -0.07 7.25 7.01
N LEU A 9 0.40 7.64 5.83
CA LEU A 9 0.58 9.02 5.41
C LEU A 9 -0.63 9.50 4.60
N ARG A 10 -0.70 10.80 4.31
CA ARG A 10 -1.70 11.34 3.39
C ARG A 10 -1.57 10.67 2.01
N PRO A 11 -2.68 10.31 1.32
CA PRO A 11 -2.64 9.61 0.03
C PRO A 11 -1.84 10.32 -1.07
N ILE A 12 -1.74 11.66 -1.00
CA ILE A 12 -0.94 12.50 -1.91
C ILE A 12 0.56 12.14 -1.87
N ASN A 13 1.08 11.73 -0.71
CA ASN A 13 2.48 11.34 -0.59
C ASN A 13 2.79 10.07 -1.39
N GLY A 14 1.78 9.21 -1.60
CA GLY A 14 1.91 8.06 -2.48
C GLY A 14 2.01 8.41 -3.96
N LEU A 15 1.61 9.63 -4.37
CA LEU A 15 1.84 10.14 -5.73
C LEU A 15 3.28 10.61 -5.88
N TYR A 16 3.80 11.36 -4.89
CA TYR A 16 5.20 11.81 -4.88
C TYR A 16 6.18 10.64 -4.98
N THR A 17 5.95 9.57 -4.21
CA THR A 17 6.80 8.36 -4.26
C THR A 17 6.70 7.55 -5.55
N SER A 18 5.69 7.80 -6.39
CA SER A 18 5.58 7.16 -7.70
C SER A 18 6.22 7.99 -8.80
N PHE A 19 6.24 9.32 -8.66
CA PHE A 19 6.73 10.24 -9.69
C PHE A 19 8.25 10.47 -9.60
N PHE A 20 8.75 10.89 -8.43
CA PHE A 20 10.15 11.30 -8.29
C PHE A 20 11.16 10.15 -8.49
N PRO A 21 10.95 8.94 -7.94
CA PRO A 21 11.90 7.83 -8.13
C PRO A 21 12.01 7.37 -9.58
N VAL A 22 10.94 7.46 -10.36
CA VAL A 22 10.96 7.11 -11.80
C VAL A 22 11.79 8.12 -12.59
N LEU A 23 11.66 9.41 -12.26
CA LEU A 23 12.48 10.46 -12.87
C LEU A 23 13.96 10.30 -12.50
N ALA A 24 14.28 9.96 -11.25
CA ALA A 24 15.65 9.64 -10.85
C ALA A 24 16.16 8.36 -11.55
N TYR A 25 15.33 7.32 -11.66
CA TYR A 25 15.66 6.08 -12.36
C TYR A 25 16.00 6.33 -13.83
N PHE A 26 15.30 7.24 -14.51
CA PHE A 26 15.60 7.60 -15.89
C PHE A 26 17.04 8.07 -16.12
N PHE A 27 17.62 8.82 -15.18
CA PHE A 27 19.00 9.32 -15.30
C PHE A 27 20.07 8.28 -14.92
N PHE A 28 19.80 7.43 -13.93
CA PHE A 28 20.81 6.54 -13.34
C PHE A 28 20.65 5.05 -13.72
N ALA A 29 19.56 4.65 -14.38
CA ALA A 29 19.27 3.24 -14.63
C ALA A 29 20.02 2.66 -15.83
N THR A 30 20.56 1.46 -15.62
CA THR A 30 21.21 0.66 -16.67
C THR A 30 20.23 -0.21 -17.46
N SER A 31 19.04 -0.52 -16.91
CA SER A 31 18.04 -1.39 -17.57
C SER A 31 16.81 -0.61 -18.03
N ARG A 32 16.48 -0.74 -19.32
CA ARG A 32 15.34 -0.05 -19.96
C ARG A 32 13.99 -0.77 -19.80
N HIS A 33 14.00 -2.00 -19.30
CA HIS A 33 12.80 -2.84 -19.25
C HIS A 33 12.19 -2.97 -17.85
N ASN A 34 12.91 -2.55 -16.80
CA ASN A 34 12.40 -2.58 -15.44
C ASN A 34 11.76 -1.23 -15.10
N SER A 35 10.53 -1.25 -14.60
CA SER A 35 9.86 -0.05 -14.10
C SER A 35 9.93 -0.05 -12.59
N ILE A 36 10.60 0.94 -12.01
CA ILE A 36 10.56 1.16 -10.57
C ILE A 36 9.21 1.80 -10.19
N GLY A 37 8.67 1.43 -9.03
CA GLY A 37 7.38 1.94 -8.59
C GLY A 37 7.13 1.65 -7.11
N THR A 38 5.97 2.04 -6.63
CA THR A 38 5.56 1.80 -5.24
C THR A 38 5.24 0.33 -5.01
N PHE A 39 5.75 -0.23 -3.92
CA PHE A 39 5.55 -1.62 -3.53
C PHE A 39 4.73 -1.74 -2.24
N SER A 40 3.70 -2.58 -2.26
CA SER A 40 2.72 -2.73 -1.16
C SER A 40 3.37 -3.15 0.16
N LEU A 41 4.25 -4.15 0.11
CA LEU A 41 4.97 -4.64 1.28
C LEU A 41 5.95 -3.58 1.81
N ALA A 42 6.63 -2.84 0.94
CA ALA A 42 7.52 -1.76 1.38
C ALA A 42 6.73 -0.73 2.19
N SER A 43 5.57 -0.28 1.71
CA SER A 43 4.72 0.66 2.48
C SER A 43 4.28 0.12 3.84
N LEU A 44 3.99 -1.19 3.94
CA LEU A 44 3.68 -1.82 5.23
C LEU A 44 4.91 -1.88 6.16
N LEU A 45 6.08 -2.23 5.63
CA LEU A 45 7.33 -2.28 6.41
C LEU A 45 7.77 -0.89 6.88
N PHE A 46 7.56 0.14 6.06
CA PHE A 46 7.79 1.54 6.46
C PHE A 46 6.81 2.01 7.53
N SER A 47 5.57 1.49 7.54
CA SER A 47 4.54 1.94 8.49
C SER A 47 4.81 1.55 9.94
N GLU A 48 5.43 0.40 10.19
CA GLU A 48 5.71 -0.13 11.53
C GLU A 48 6.65 0.78 12.35
N PRO A 49 7.87 1.14 11.89
CA PRO A 49 8.77 2.00 12.65
C PRO A 49 8.19 3.41 12.81
N ILE A 50 7.54 3.96 11.78
CA ILE A 50 6.86 5.26 11.87
C ILE A 50 5.81 5.22 12.98
N ASN A 51 4.98 4.17 13.01
CA ASN A 51 3.94 4.05 14.02
C ASN A 51 4.53 3.88 15.43
N ARG A 52 5.55 3.04 15.60
CA ARG A 52 6.20 2.87 16.91
C ARG A 52 6.79 4.17 17.45
N LEU A 53 7.52 4.89 16.62
CA LEU A 53 8.12 6.17 17.00
C LEU A 53 7.05 7.25 17.21
N THR A 54 5.97 7.23 16.42
CA THR A 54 4.82 8.13 16.66
C THR A 54 4.21 7.86 18.04
N LEU A 55 3.88 6.62 18.37
CA LEU A 55 3.34 6.29 19.69
C LEU A 55 4.29 6.60 20.85
N GLN A 56 5.60 6.54 20.62
CA GLN A 56 6.60 6.79 21.65
C GLN A 56 6.90 8.27 21.88
N TYR A 57 6.93 9.08 20.82
CA TYR A 57 7.39 10.48 20.87
C TYR A 57 6.28 11.51 20.66
N TYR A 58 5.16 11.12 20.03
CA TYR A 58 4.01 11.99 19.86
C TYR A 58 3.07 11.83 21.05
N ASN A 59 3.17 12.75 22.01
CA ASN A 59 2.21 12.87 23.09
C ASN A 59 1.10 13.82 22.64
N PRO A 60 -0.16 13.38 22.47
CA PRO A 60 -1.24 14.26 22.05
C PRO A 60 -1.45 15.33 23.13
N ARG A 61 -0.92 16.53 22.90
CA ARG A 61 -1.00 17.66 23.85
C ARG A 61 -2.43 18.20 24.02
N HIS A 62 -3.41 17.68 23.29
CA HIS A 62 -4.81 18.05 23.40
C HIS A 62 -5.71 16.80 23.48
N PRO A 63 -6.39 16.55 24.61
CA PRO A 63 -7.52 15.64 24.68
C PRO A 63 -8.76 16.39 24.17
N SER A 64 -8.80 16.73 22.90
CA SER A 64 -10.05 17.14 22.26
C SER A 64 -10.80 15.87 21.87
N ASN A 65 -12.10 15.80 22.15
CA ASN A 65 -13.05 14.71 21.83
C ASN A 65 -13.14 14.33 20.32
N SER A 66 -12.20 14.78 19.50
CA SER A 66 -12.08 14.50 18.08
C SER A 66 -11.29 13.20 17.86
N THR A 67 -11.99 12.16 17.42
CA THR A 67 -11.42 10.87 16.95
C THR A 67 -10.71 10.98 15.59
N ALA A 68 -10.48 12.19 15.11
CA ALA A 68 -9.84 12.47 13.82
C ALA A 68 -8.35 12.77 14.03
N MET A 69 -7.52 12.10 13.21
CA MET A 69 -6.08 12.30 13.16
C MET A 69 -5.77 13.77 12.81
N SER A 70 -4.99 14.45 13.64
CA SER A 70 -4.70 15.88 13.47
C SER A 70 -3.70 16.12 12.33
N ASP A 71 -3.75 17.31 11.72
CA ASP A 71 -2.78 17.68 10.68
C ASP A 71 -1.34 17.72 11.21
N GLU A 72 -1.16 18.02 12.50
CA GLU A 72 0.13 17.96 13.19
C GLU A 72 0.69 16.53 13.27
N GLU A 73 -0.17 15.54 13.55
CA GLU A 73 0.23 14.13 13.56
C GLU A 73 0.68 13.69 12.15
N TYR A 74 -0.01 14.12 11.10
CA TYR A 74 0.41 13.85 9.72
C TYR A 74 1.75 14.49 9.38
N ALA A 75 2.01 15.72 9.83
CA ALA A 75 3.28 16.40 9.60
C ALA A 75 4.44 15.69 10.32
N PHE A 76 4.24 15.29 11.58
CA PHE A 76 5.24 14.54 12.34
C PHE A 76 5.57 13.20 11.67
N ARG A 77 4.55 12.44 11.26
CA ARG A 77 4.74 11.16 10.58
C ARG A 77 5.44 11.30 9.23
N LEU A 78 5.22 12.40 8.53
CA LEU A 78 5.93 12.71 7.28
C LEU A 78 7.41 12.96 7.54
N ASP A 79 7.77 13.71 8.58
CA ASP A 79 9.16 13.98 8.94
C ASP A 79 9.93 12.69 9.31
N LEU A 80 9.30 11.81 10.08
CA LEU A 80 9.83 10.46 10.36
C LEU A 80 10.02 9.64 9.08
N ALA A 81 9.04 9.68 8.17
CA ALA A 81 9.12 8.96 6.91
C ALA A 81 10.27 9.46 6.03
N LEU A 82 10.50 10.78 5.98
CA LEU A 82 11.61 11.39 5.24
C LEU A 82 12.97 11.00 5.84
N THR A 83 13.10 11.08 7.16
CA THR A 83 14.32 10.69 7.86
C THR A 83 14.65 9.21 7.66
N LEU A 84 13.64 8.34 7.76
CA LEU A 84 13.79 6.91 7.52
C LEU A 84 14.16 6.62 6.06
N ALA A 85 13.49 7.28 5.10
CA ALA A 85 13.80 7.12 3.68
C ALA A 85 15.23 7.60 3.34
N PHE A 86 15.67 8.71 3.94
CA PHE A 86 17.04 9.20 3.81
C PHE A 86 18.06 8.20 4.35
N CYS A 87 17.84 7.66 5.56
CA CYS A 87 18.68 6.63 6.15
C CYS A 87 18.76 5.37 5.27
N VAL A 88 17.62 4.88 4.77
CA VAL A 88 17.56 3.74 3.84
C VAL A 88 18.32 4.04 2.55
N GLY A 89 18.23 5.26 2.01
CA GLY A 89 18.97 5.68 0.83
C GLY A 89 20.49 5.69 1.04
N VAL A 90 20.95 6.23 2.18
CA VAL A 90 22.38 6.21 2.56
C VAL A 90 22.87 4.77 2.71
N LEU A 91 22.12 3.91 3.40
CA LEU A 91 22.46 2.49 3.52
C LEU A 91 22.50 1.78 2.16
N GLN A 92 21.60 2.10 1.24
CA GLN A 92 21.62 1.56 -0.12
C GLN A 92 22.87 1.99 -0.90
N ILE A 93 23.31 3.25 -0.76
CA ILE A 93 24.56 3.73 -1.37
C ILE A 93 25.77 3.01 -0.76
N ILE A 94 25.81 2.83 0.57
CA ILE A 94 26.89 2.09 1.25
C ILE A 94 26.93 0.64 0.76
N MET A 95 25.78 -0.04 0.67
CA MET A 95 25.69 -1.40 0.15
C MET A 95 26.11 -1.49 -1.33
N ALA A 96 25.81 -0.46 -2.13
CA ALA A 96 26.24 -0.38 -3.52
C ALA A 96 27.77 -0.20 -3.64
N LEU A 97 28.38 0.65 -2.80
CA LEU A 97 29.83 0.83 -2.73
C LEU A 97 30.56 -0.45 -2.29
N LEU A 98 29.97 -1.17 -1.33
CA LEU A 98 30.46 -2.48 -0.87
C LEU A 98 30.13 -3.64 -1.84
N GLN A 99 29.46 -3.35 -2.96
CA GLN A 99 29.05 -4.33 -3.97
C GLN A 99 28.29 -5.55 -3.42
N VAL A 100 27.48 -5.34 -2.38
CA VAL A 100 26.69 -6.40 -1.72
C VAL A 100 25.61 -6.99 -2.65
N GLY A 101 25.41 -6.40 -3.84
CA GLY A 101 24.56 -6.95 -4.89
C GLY A 101 24.88 -8.39 -5.29
N PHE A 102 26.12 -8.85 -5.13
CA PHE A 102 26.47 -10.26 -5.32
C PHE A 102 25.73 -11.20 -4.36
N LEU A 103 25.54 -10.79 -3.10
CA LEU A 103 24.81 -11.58 -2.11
C LEU A 103 23.33 -11.73 -2.48
N ALA A 104 22.74 -10.70 -3.12
CA ALA A 104 21.37 -10.78 -3.61
C ALA A 104 21.19 -11.90 -4.66
N ALA A 105 22.23 -12.18 -5.46
CA ALA A 105 22.22 -13.27 -6.44
C ALA A 105 22.34 -14.67 -5.80
N TYR A 106 22.77 -14.76 -4.53
CA TYR A 106 22.87 -16.01 -3.78
C TYR A 106 21.61 -16.39 -3.01
N LEU A 107 20.60 -15.51 -2.92
CA LEU A 107 19.33 -15.90 -2.33
C LEU A 107 18.66 -16.97 -3.21
N SER A 108 18.34 -18.11 -2.59
CA SER A 108 17.74 -19.22 -3.30
C SER A 108 16.33 -18.85 -3.79
N GLY A 109 15.97 -19.34 -4.98
CA GLY A 109 14.62 -19.18 -5.52
C GLY A 109 13.50 -19.59 -4.53
N PRO A 110 13.62 -20.71 -3.80
CA PRO A 110 12.68 -21.09 -2.76
C PRO A 110 12.53 -20.07 -1.62
N LEU A 111 13.63 -19.44 -1.19
CA LEU A 111 13.60 -18.40 -0.15
C LEU A 111 12.82 -17.17 -0.62
N ILE A 112 13.11 -16.68 -1.82
CA ILE A 112 12.40 -15.54 -2.42
C ILE A 112 10.90 -15.87 -2.57
N SER A 113 10.57 -17.07 -3.07
CA SER A 113 9.20 -17.49 -3.28
C SER A 113 8.43 -17.61 -1.95
N GLY A 114 9.06 -18.19 -0.92
CA GLY A 114 8.48 -18.27 0.42
C GLY A 114 8.23 -16.90 1.03
N PHE A 115 9.20 -15.99 0.91
CA PHE A 115 9.06 -14.60 1.38
C PHE A 115 7.93 -13.86 0.65
N MET A 116 7.85 -13.99 -0.67
CA MET A 116 6.78 -13.35 -1.46
C MET A 116 5.40 -13.91 -1.13
N CYS A 117 5.29 -15.22 -0.90
CA CYS A 117 4.03 -15.86 -0.49
C CYS A 117 3.57 -15.35 0.88
N ALA A 118 4.46 -15.34 1.89
CA ALA A 118 4.16 -14.79 3.21
C ALA A 118 3.78 -13.31 3.15
N SER A 119 4.51 -12.54 2.32
CA SER A 119 4.24 -11.11 2.09
C SER A 119 2.87 -10.89 1.45
N ALA A 120 2.44 -11.75 0.52
CA ALA A 120 1.12 -11.66 -0.09
C ALA A 120 0.01 -11.86 0.94
N PHE A 121 0.12 -12.87 1.82
CA PHE A 121 -0.83 -13.07 2.92
C PHE A 121 -0.84 -11.87 3.87
N HIS A 122 0.32 -11.30 4.19
CA HIS A 122 0.41 -10.11 5.03
C HIS A 122 -0.25 -8.87 4.40
N VAL A 123 -0.09 -8.68 3.09
CA VAL A 123 -0.76 -7.59 2.36
C VAL A 123 -2.26 -7.81 2.36
N VAL A 124 -2.77 -9.00 2.05
CA VAL A 124 -4.21 -9.31 2.09
C VAL A 124 -4.79 -9.05 3.48
N ALA A 125 -4.09 -9.51 4.53
CA ALA A 125 -4.50 -9.27 5.91
C ALA A 125 -4.61 -7.76 6.24
N SER A 126 -3.75 -6.92 5.66
CA SER A 126 -3.82 -5.46 5.84
C SER A 126 -4.99 -4.79 5.11
N GLN A 127 -5.55 -5.44 4.08
CA GLN A 127 -6.66 -4.89 3.30
C GLN A 127 -8.04 -5.25 3.87
N PHE A 128 -8.16 -6.25 4.74
CA PHE A 128 -9.47 -6.69 5.26
C PHE A 128 -10.26 -5.56 5.94
N ASN A 129 -9.59 -4.65 6.66
CA ASN A 129 -10.25 -3.50 7.28
C ASN A 129 -10.99 -2.64 6.26
N TYR A 130 -10.39 -2.43 5.08
CA TYR A 130 -11.01 -1.69 3.98
C TYR A 130 -12.10 -2.49 3.27
N LEU A 131 -11.95 -3.81 3.18
CA LEU A 131 -12.91 -4.72 2.53
C LEU A 131 -14.24 -4.79 3.30
N PHE A 132 -14.17 -4.90 4.62
CA PHE A 132 -15.35 -4.99 5.49
C PHE A 132 -15.86 -3.62 5.99
N GLY A 133 -15.08 -2.56 5.78
CA GLY A 133 -15.43 -1.20 6.19
C GLY A 133 -15.37 -0.97 7.71
N ILE A 134 -14.63 -1.81 8.44
CA ILE A 134 -14.54 -1.76 9.90
C ILE A 134 -13.29 -0.96 10.29
N LYS A 135 -13.43 -0.03 11.24
CA LYS A 135 -12.31 0.73 11.80
C LYS A 135 -11.63 -0.06 12.92
N LEU A 136 -10.76 -1.00 12.55
CA LEU A 136 -9.95 -1.72 13.53
C LEU A 136 -8.73 -0.89 13.97
N PRO A 137 -8.36 -0.92 15.26
CA PRO A 137 -7.10 -0.36 15.72
C PRO A 137 -5.93 -1.05 15.02
N ARG A 138 -4.95 -0.26 14.59
CA ARG A 138 -3.78 -0.80 13.90
C ARG A 138 -2.85 -1.42 14.93
N VAL A 139 -2.68 -2.75 14.87
CA VAL A 139 -1.77 -3.49 15.75
C VAL A 139 -0.43 -3.72 15.06
N TYR A 140 0.65 -3.46 15.80
CA TYR A 140 2.07 -3.44 15.40
C TYR A 140 2.89 -4.30 16.41
N GLY A 141 3.91 -5.05 15.97
CA GLY A 141 4.46 -6.17 16.79
C GLY A 141 4.72 -7.53 16.10
N PRO A 142 5.50 -8.41 16.75
CA PRO A 142 5.63 -9.80 16.32
C PRO A 142 4.30 -10.55 16.49
N GLY A 143 3.89 -11.35 15.50
CA GLY A 143 2.64 -12.10 15.55
C GLY A 143 1.37 -11.31 15.19
N ASN A 144 1.49 -10.04 14.76
CA ASN A 144 0.33 -9.21 14.40
C ASN A 144 -0.62 -9.80 13.37
N LEU A 145 -0.12 -10.64 12.46
CA LEU A 145 -0.97 -11.23 11.42
C LEU A 145 -2.11 -12.04 12.07
N LEU A 146 -1.76 -12.87 13.06
CA LEU A 146 -2.72 -13.67 13.80
C LEU A 146 -3.66 -12.79 14.62
N LEU A 147 -3.13 -11.73 15.24
CA LEU A 147 -3.95 -10.82 16.05
C LEU A 147 -4.93 -10.00 15.19
N LYS A 148 -4.51 -9.56 14.00
CA LYS A 148 -5.38 -8.91 13.02
C LYS A 148 -6.49 -9.85 12.55
N PHE A 149 -6.15 -11.12 12.31
CA PHE A 149 -7.14 -12.13 11.92
C PHE A 149 -8.13 -12.43 13.06
N TYR A 150 -7.63 -12.59 14.28
CA TYR A 150 -8.47 -12.75 15.48
C TYR A 150 -9.43 -11.56 15.65
N ASN A 151 -8.91 -10.33 15.63
CA ASN A 151 -9.73 -9.13 15.79
C ASN A 151 -10.77 -8.97 14.66
N LEU A 152 -10.42 -9.36 13.43
CA LEU A 152 -11.33 -9.38 12.30
C LEU A 152 -12.48 -10.37 12.52
N CYS A 153 -12.19 -11.60 12.94
CA CYS A 153 -13.21 -12.60 13.23
C CYS A 153 -14.18 -12.14 14.33
N THR A 154 -13.68 -11.47 15.36
CA THR A 154 -14.51 -10.97 16.47
C THR A 154 -15.43 -9.82 16.04
N HIS A 155 -14.97 -8.92 15.17
CA HIS A 155 -15.73 -7.73 14.74
C HIS A 155 -16.46 -7.91 13.39
N ILE A 156 -16.52 -9.12 12.84
CA ILE A 156 -17.12 -9.35 11.52
C ILE A 156 -18.61 -8.98 11.46
N THR A 157 -19.31 -9.05 12.61
CA THR A 157 -20.72 -8.69 12.73
C THR A 157 -20.98 -7.18 12.58
N GLU A 158 -19.96 -6.33 12.81
CA GLU A 158 -20.05 -4.87 12.64
C GLU A 158 -19.74 -4.42 11.21
N ALA A 159 -19.55 -5.36 10.28
CA ALA A 159 -19.20 -5.05 8.90
C ALA A 159 -20.30 -4.25 8.19
N ASN A 160 -19.89 -3.23 7.43
CA ASN A 160 -20.81 -2.47 6.60
C ASN A 160 -21.13 -3.26 5.32
N VAL A 161 -22.36 -3.78 5.25
CA VAL A 161 -22.85 -4.58 4.13
C VAL A 161 -22.71 -3.84 2.79
N ALA A 162 -22.93 -2.52 2.76
CA ALA A 162 -22.81 -1.74 1.53
C ALA A 162 -21.36 -1.73 0.99
N THR A 163 -20.37 -1.55 1.88
CA THR A 163 -18.95 -1.60 1.52
C THR A 163 -18.56 -2.97 0.98
N VAL A 164 -19.01 -4.03 1.66
CA VAL A 164 -18.72 -5.42 1.26
C VAL A 164 -19.28 -5.72 -0.12
N VAL A 165 -20.54 -5.36 -0.39
CA VAL A 165 -21.18 -5.56 -1.70
C VAL A 165 -20.43 -4.82 -2.81
N ILE A 166 -20.08 -3.55 -2.59
CA ILE A 166 -19.31 -2.76 -3.57
C ILE A 166 -17.95 -3.42 -3.84
N CYS A 167 -17.24 -3.86 -2.79
CA CYS A 167 -15.95 -4.53 -2.93
C CYS A 167 -16.08 -5.84 -3.71
N ILE A 168 -17.08 -6.68 -3.43
CA ILE A 168 -17.33 -7.92 -4.16
C ILE A 168 -17.59 -7.63 -5.64
N ILE A 169 -18.46 -6.68 -5.95
CA ILE A 169 -18.76 -6.28 -7.34
C ILE A 169 -17.47 -5.82 -8.04
N CYS A 170 -16.67 -4.96 -7.41
CA CYS A 170 -15.40 -4.48 -7.97
C CYS A 170 -14.42 -5.63 -8.23
N ILE A 171 -14.28 -6.57 -7.29
CA ILE A 171 -13.40 -7.74 -7.45
C ILE A 171 -13.87 -8.62 -8.62
N VAL A 172 -15.17 -8.91 -8.70
CA VAL A 172 -15.75 -9.73 -9.78
C VAL A 172 -15.55 -9.05 -11.12
N VAL A 173 -15.85 -7.75 -11.25
CA VAL A 173 -15.67 -7.00 -12.49
C VAL A 173 -14.20 -7.00 -12.94
N LEU A 174 -13.27 -6.72 -12.01
CA LEU A 174 -11.83 -6.75 -12.32
C LEU A 174 -11.37 -8.16 -12.73
N HIS A 175 -11.84 -9.20 -12.03
CA HIS A 175 -11.48 -10.58 -12.34
C HIS A 175 -12.00 -11.01 -13.71
N VAL A 176 -13.28 -10.77 -14.00
CA VAL A 176 -13.91 -11.09 -15.30
C VAL A 176 -13.20 -10.34 -16.43
N PHE A 177 -12.91 -9.06 -16.24
CA PHE A 177 -12.24 -8.27 -17.28
C PHE A 177 -10.82 -8.79 -17.55
N ARG A 178 -10.09 -9.14 -16.50
CA ARG A 178 -8.72 -9.67 -16.65
C ARG A 178 -8.71 -11.06 -17.29
N MET A 179 -9.64 -11.93 -16.91
CA MET A 179 -9.64 -13.34 -17.33
C MET A 179 -10.30 -13.55 -18.71
N TYR A 180 -11.39 -12.85 -19.02
CA TYR A 180 -12.15 -13.09 -20.25
C TYR A 180 -11.94 -12.00 -21.29
N ILE A 181 -12.00 -10.72 -20.90
CA ILE A 181 -12.00 -9.60 -21.84
C ILE A 181 -10.60 -9.28 -22.34
N ASN A 182 -9.60 -9.26 -21.46
CA ASN A 182 -8.20 -8.96 -21.83
C ASN A 182 -7.62 -9.94 -22.86
N PRO A 183 -7.71 -11.29 -22.72
CA PRO A 183 -7.22 -12.20 -23.75
C PRO A 183 -8.02 -12.12 -25.06
N PHE A 184 -9.32 -11.81 -25.00
CA PHE A 184 -10.14 -11.62 -26.21
C PHE A 184 -9.71 -10.36 -26.97
N PHE A 185 -9.52 -9.24 -26.27
CA PHE A 185 -9.13 -7.96 -26.87
C PHE A 185 -7.65 -7.90 -27.27
N ARG A 186 -6.76 -8.66 -26.62
CA ARG A 186 -5.35 -8.80 -27.05
C ARG A 186 -5.21 -9.37 -28.47
N ARG A 187 -6.23 -10.07 -28.99
CA ARG A 187 -6.26 -10.50 -30.40
C ARG A 187 -6.48 -9.36 -31.38
N LYS A 188 -7.09 -8.24 -30.95
CA LYS A 188 -7.51 -7.12 -31.82
C LYS A 188 -6.77 -5.81 -31.55
N LEU A 189 -6.23 -5.61 -30.34
CA LEU A 189 -5.47 -4.42 -29.95
C LEU A 189 -4.10 -4.82 -29.40
N LYS A 190 -3.04 -4.13 -29.87
CA LYS A 190 -1.65 -4.32 -29.40
C LYS A 190 -1.41 -3.81 -27.98
N PHE A 191 -2.30 -2.97 -27.43
CA PHE A 191 -2.11 -2.31 -26.14
C PHE A 191 -3.01 -2.91 -25.06
N PRO A 192 -2.50 -3.16 -23.85
CA PRO A 192 -3.32 -3.59 -22.72
C PRO A 192 -4.26 -2.46 -22.28
N ILE A 193 -5.54 -2.78 -22.07
CA ILE A 193 -6.55 -1.80 -21.64
C ILE A 193 -6.31 -1.46 -20.16
N PRO A 194 -6.22 -0.17 -19.77
CA PRO A 194 -6.01 0.26 -18.38
C PRO A 194 -7.32 0.19 -17.56
N VAL A 195 -7.77 -1.03 -17.28
CA VAL A 195 -9.05 -1.32 -16.59
C VAL A 195 -9.14 -0.65 -15.22
N GLU A 196 -8.02 -0.61 -14.49
CA GLU A 196 -7.95 -0.04 -13.13
C GLU A 196 -8.30 1.46 -13.14
N LEU A 197 -7.80 2.20 -14.13
CA LEU A 197 -8.11 3.63 -14.31
C LEU A 197 -9.58 3.85 -14.68
N MET A 198 -10.11 3.02 -15.60
CA MET A 198 -11.52 3.12 -15.98
C MET A 198 -12.45 2.85 -14.78
N LEU A 199 -12.16 1.81 -14.00
CA LEU A 199 -12.97 1.45 -12.83
C LEU A 199 -12.97 2.56 -11.77
N VAL A 200 -11.81 3.16 -11.49
CA VAL A 200 -11.70 4.32 -10.57
C VAL A 200 -12.48 5.51 -11.10
N SER A 201 -12.42 5.80 -12.40
CA SER A 201 -13.15 6.92 -13.00
C SER A 201 -14.67 6.76 -12.91
N VAL A 202 -15.20 5.57 -13.20
CA VAL A 202 -16.63 5.27 -13.12
C VAL A 202 -17.12 5.32 -11.67
N HIS A 203 -16.35 4.77 -10.74
CA HIS A 203 -16.70 4.79 -9.32
C HIS A 203 -16.70 6.23 -8.77
N LEU A 204 -15.72 7.05 -9.16
CA LEU A 204 -15.68 8.46 -8.77
C LEU A 204 -16.90 9.22 -9.31
N GLN A 205 -17.29 8.99 -10.57
CA GLN A 205 -18.49 9.59 -11.16
C GLN A 205 -19.76 9.18 -10.41
N LEU A 206 -19.89 7.90 -10.05
CA LEU A 206 -21.02 7.40 -9.27
C LEU A 206 -21.14 8.07 -7.89
N ILE A 207 -19.99 8.29 -7.22
CA ILE A 207 -19.95 8.98 -5.93
C ILE A 207 -20.32 10.47 -6.07
N VAL A 208 -19.76 11.15 -7.08
CA VAL A 208 -20.05 12.57 -7.34
C VAL A 208 -21.53 12.77 -7.68
N LEU A 209 -22.12 11.87 -8.46
CA LEU A 209 -23.56 11.86 -8.75
C LEU A 209 -24.40 11.69 -7.48
N ARG A 210 -24.00 10.81 -6.55
CA ARG A 210 -24.68 10.64 -5.27
C ARG A 210 -24.57 11.86 -4.34
N HIS A 211 -23.49 12.64 -4.43
CA HIS A 211 -23.31 13.84 -3.60
C HIS A 211 -24.01 15.09 -4.16
N ASN A 212 -24.39 15.07 -5.44
CA ASN A 212 -25.12 16.16 -6.11
C ASN A 212 -26.65 15.98 -6.12
N CYS A 213 -27.16 14.87 -5.57
CA CYS A 213 -28.59 14.62 -5.32
C CYS A 213 -28.88 14.69 -3.81
#